data_AF-A0A7S4SFI9-F1
#
_entry.id   AF-A0A7S4SFI9-F1
#
_cell.length_a   1.000
_cell.length_b   1.000
_cell.length_c   1.000
_cell.angle_alpha   90.00
_cell.angle_beta   90.00
_cell.angle_gamma   90.00
#
_symmetry.space_group_name_H-M   'P 1'
#
loop_
_entity.id
_entity.type
_entity.pdbx_description
1 polymer ?
#
loop_
_entity_poly.entity_id
_entity_poly.type
_entity_poly.pdbx_seq_one_letter_code
_entity_poly.pdbx_strand_id
1 'polypeptide(L)'
;GELGLPAIAVAWGASPITLVSSYLIGTRLFKMKTTPALLMATGATWCGASAISAIAVVVNAPNHETVVCIGIFAAGTVIFTFAQPYFALLVGMDHSVAGAWIGGSIDQTGNVIASAAIISDEATEIAGIVKIILNSGLGILATLVALWWQTRASEGQKK
;
A
#
# COMPACT_ATOMS: atom_id res chain seq x y z
N GLY A 1 4.97 -19.05 -15.56
CA GLY A 1 4.46 -20.08 -14.64
C GLY A 1 5.17 -20.10 -13.30
N GLU A 2 6.47 -19.81 -13.24
CA GLU A 2 7.31 -20.09 -12.06
C GLU A 2 7.45 -18.92 -11.05
N LEU A 3 7.04 -17.70 -11.43
CA LEU A 3 7.09 -16.52 -10.56
C LEU A 3 5.83 -16.31 -9.70
N GLY A 4 4.70 -16.95 -10.04
CA GLY A 4 3.42 -16.68 -9.39
C GLY A 4 3.35 -17.13 -7.94
N LEU A 5 3.76 -18.37 -7.65
CA LEU A 5 3.76 -18.95 -6.30
C LEU A 5 4.68 -18.22 -5.31
N PRO A 6 5.97 -17.96 -5.62
CA PRO A 6 6.84 -17.24 -4.70
C PRO A 6 6.42 -15.77 -4.53
N ALA A 7 5.95 -15.10 -5.59
CA ALA A 7 5.46 -13.73 -5.49
C ALA A 7 4.19 -13.62 -4.61
N ILE A 8 3.26 -14.58 -4.73
CA ILE A 8 2.08 -14.68 -3.87
C ILE A 8 2.52 -14.97 -2.43
N ALA A 9 3.40 -15.94 -2.18
CA ALA A 9 3.85 -16.25 -0.82
C ALA A 9 4.52 -15.05 -0.13
N VAL A 10 5.33 -14.27 -0.87
CA VAL A 10 5.97 -13.05 -0.35
C VAL A 10 4.95 -11.95 -0.12
N ALA A 11 4.04 -11.70 -1.07
CA ALA A 11 2.99 -10.69 -0.89
C ALA A 11 2.09 -11.02 0.32
N TRP A 12 1.71 -12.29 0.49
CA TRP A 12 0.84 -12.77 1.57
C TRP A 12 1.55 -12.88 2.92
N GLY A 13 2.84 -13.19 2.95
CA GLY A 13 3.64 -13.25 4.17
C GLY A 13 4.13 -11.88 4.63
N ALA A 14 4.52 -11.01 3.71
CA ALA A 14 5.02 -9.68 4.02
C ALA A 14 3.89 -8.73 4.44
N SER A 15 2.68 -8.85 3.86
CA SER A 15 1.58 -7.92 4.17
C SER A 15 1.16 -7.91 5.65
N PRO A 16 0.96 -9.06 6.33
CA PRO A 16 0.69 -9.07 7.77
C PRO A 16 1.83 -8.47 8.59
N ILE A 17 3.08 -8.75 8.22
CA ILE A 17 4.27 -8.23 8.90
C ILE A 17 4.32 -6.71 8.76
N THR A 18 4.17 -6.19 7.55
CA THR A 18 4.17 -4.75 7.26
C THR A 18 3.01 -4.05 7.94
N LEU A 19 1.82 -4.64 7.95
CA LEU A 19 0.65 -4.07 8.60
C LEU A 19 0.85 -3.99 10.12
N VAL A 20 1.29 -5.08 10.75
CA VAL A 20 1.54 -5.11 12.20
C VAL A 20 2.67 -4.17 12.56
N SER A 21 3.79 -4.19 11.83
CA SER A 21 4.92 -3.29 12.08
C SER A 21 4.52 -1.83 11.92
N SER A 22 3.83 -1.47 10.84
CA SER A 22 3.39 -0.09 10.59
C SER A 22 2.39 0.38 11.65
N TYR A 23 1.46 -0.48 12.07
CA TYR A 23 0.52 -0.17 13.15
C TYR A 23 1.23 0.02 14.49
N LEU A 24 2.18 -0.87 14.83
CA LEU A 24 2.96 -0.76 16.07
C LEU A 24 3.85 0.48 16.06
N ILE A 25 4.46 0.83 14.93
CA ILE A 25 5.24 2.06 14.78
C ILE A 25 4.31 3.28 14.96
N GLY A 26 3.18 3.33 14.27
CA GLY A 26 2.20 4.42 14.39
C GLY A 26 1.71 4.61 15.82
N THR A 27 1.39 3.53 16.53
CA THR A 27 0.83 3.59 17.89
C THR A 27 1.90 3.78 18.97
N ARG A 28 3.08 3.15 18.87
CA ARG A 28 4.11 3.22 19.91
C ARG A 28 5.11 4.35 19.72
N LEU A 29 5.54 4.61 18.49
CA LEU A 29 6.53 5.65 18.20
C LEU A 29 5.85 7.00 18.00
N PHE A 30 4.82 7.04 17.14
CA PHE A 30 4.12 8.28 16.79
C PHE A 30 2.92 8.59 17.70
N LYS A 31 2.58 7.70 18.63
CA LYS A 31 1.46 7.86 19.59
C LYS A 31 0.12 8.21 18.92
N MET A 32 -0.09 7.68 17.72
CA MET A 32 -1.33 7.90 16.97
C MET A 32 -2.51 7.18 17.62
N LYS A 33 -3.72 7.72 17.46
CA LYS A 33 -4.95 7.01 17.80
C LYS A 33 -5.05 5.73 16.97
N THR A 34 -5.70 4.71 17.53
CA THR A 34 -5.78 3.37 16.94
C THR A 34 -6.39 3.35 15.55
N THR A 35 -7.47 4.11 15.32
CA THR A 35 -8.16 4.20 14.01
C THR A 35 -7.25 4.78 12.91
N PRO A 36 -6.72 6.01 13.01
CA PRO A 36 -5.84 6.55 11.96
C PRO A 36 -4.52 5.77 11.85
N ALA A 37 -4.01 5.19 12.94
CA ALA A 37 -2.85 4.29 12.87
C ALA A 37 -3.12 3.05 12.00
N LEU A 38 -4.31 2.44 12.15
CA LEU A 38 -4.73 1.31 11.33
C LEU A 38 -4.97 1.70 9.87
N LEU A 39 -5.60 2.85 9.62
CA LEU A 39 -5.80 3.37 8.27
C LEU A 39 -4.45 3.60 7.57
N MET A 40 -3.53 4.31 8.22
CA MET A 40 -2.19 4.57 7.69
C MET A 40 -1.39 3.28 7.48
N ALA A 41 -1.44 2.34 8.42
CA ALA A 41 -0.77 1.05 8.29
C ALA A 41 -1.33 0.23 7.11
N THR A 42 -2.64 0.26 6.91
CA THR A 42 -3.28 -0.41 5.78
C THR A 42 -2.89 0.27 4.47
N GLY A 43 -2.90 1.60 4.43
CA GLY A 43 -2.43 2.39 3.29
C GLY A 43 -0.99 2.08 2.91
N ALA A 44 -0.10 1.94 3.90
CA ALA A 44 1.32 1.65 3.68
C ALA A 44 1.59 0.21 3.21
N THR A 45 0.68 -0.71 3.52
CA THR A 45 0.84 -2.13 3.16
C THR A 45 0.29 -2.41 1.75
N TRP A 46 -0.66 -1.60 1.30
CA TRP A 46 -1.46 -1.83 0.09
C TRP A 46 -1.45 -0.58 -0.80
N CYS A 47 -2.36 -0.46 -1.78
CA CYS A 47 -2.32 0.64 -2.75
C CYS A 47 -2.80 2.02 -2.21
N GLY A 48 -2.41 2.36 -0.97
CA GLY A 48 -2.64 3.67 -0.38
C GLY A 48 -4.12 3.98 -0.19
N ALA A 49 -4.62 4.98 -0.93
CA ALA A 49 -5.95 5.54 -0.75
C ALA A 49 -7.11 4.53 -0.89
N SER A 50 -7.01 3.57 -1.81
CA SER A 50 -8.07 2.57 -2.02
C SER A 50 -8.17 1.62 -0.83
N ALA A 51 -7.03 1.22 -0.25
CA ALA A 51 -6.99 0.37 0.94
C ALA A 51 -7.52 1.10 2.18
N ILE A 52 -7.13 2.37 2.35
CA ILE A 52 -7.63 3.24 3.42
C ILE A 52 -9.15 3.36 3.34
N SER A 53 -9.68 3.62 2.15
CA SER A 53 -11.13 3.78 1.93
C SER A 53 -11.91 2.50 2.26
N ALA A 54 -11.39 1.33 1.86
CA ALA A 54 -12.01 0.04 2.16
C ALA A 54 -12.04 -0.25 3.67
N ILE A 55 -10.92 -0.08 4.36
CA ILE A 55 -10.83 -0.35 5.80
C ILE A 55 -11.60 0.68 6.62
N ALA A 56 -11.65 1.95 6.19
CA ALA A 56 -12.43 2.98 6.85
C ALA A 56 -13.91 2.61 6.98
N VAL A 57 -14.50 2.00 5.95
CA VAL A 57 -15.89 1.51 5.99
C VAL A 57 -16.04 0.36 6.98
N VAL A 58 -15.10 -0.59 6.98
CA VAL A 58 -15.15 -1.75 7.88
C VAL A 58 -15.07 -1.32 9.33
N VAL A 59 -14.14 -0.44 9.68
CA VAL A 59 -13.94 -0.01 11.08
C VAL A 59 -14.83 1.16 11.51
N ASN A 60 -15.73 1.59 10.63
CA ASN A 60 -16.58 2.77 10.81
C ASN A 60 -15.79 4.01 11.23
N ALA A 61 -14.70 4.28 10.51
CA ALA A 61 -13.81 5.41 10.79
C ALA A 61 -14.51 6.74 10.48
N PRO A 62 -14.27 7.80 11.29
CA PRO A 62 -14.79 9.13 11.00
C PRO A 62 -14.27 9.65 9.65
N ASN A 63 -15.16 10.22 8.83
CA ASN A 63 -14.81 10.77 7.51
C ASN A 63 -13.61 11.72 7.55
N HIS A 64 -13.50 12.55 8.59
CA HIS A 64 -12.37 13.48 8.72
C HIS A 64 -11.02 12.75 8.88
N GLU A 65 -10.96 11.65 9.64
CA GLU A 65 -9.72 10.87 9.81
C GLU A 65 -9.35 10.14 8.52
N THR A 66 -10.35 9.57 7.82
CA THR A 66 -10.18 8.90 6.54
C THR A 66 -9.62 9.84 5.48
N VAL A 67 -10.23 11.02 5.31
CA VAL A 67 -9.80 12.00 4.30
C VAL A 67 -8.40 12.53 4.62
N VAL A 68 -8.06 12.75 5.89
CA VAL A 68 -6.71 13.16 6.30
C VAL A 68 -5.68 12.08 5.95
N CYS A 69 -5.95 10.81 6.25
CA CYS A 69 -5.03 9.71 5.92
C CYS A 69 -4.81 9.58 4.40
N ILE A 70 -5.90 9.66 3.60
CA ILE A 70 -5.81 9.64 2.14
C ILE A 70 -4.99 10.82 1.62
N GLY A 71 -5.22 12.03 2.17
CA GLY A 71 -4.49 13.25 1.78
C GLY A 71 -2.99 13.14 2.04
N ILE A 72 -2.58 12.60 3.19
CA ILE A 72 -1.17 12.38 3.53
C ILE A 72 -0.52 11.42 2.53
N PHE A 73 -1.17 10.31 2.21
CA PHE A 73 -0.67 9.33 1.24
C PHE A 73 -0.56 9.93 -0.17
N ALA A 74 -1.60 10.64 -0.61
CA ALA A 74 -1.61 11.28 -1.93
C ALA A 74 -0.50 12.33 -2.04
N ALA A 75 -0.31 13.16 -1.02
CA ALA A 75 0.76 14.16 -1.00
C ALA A 75 2.15 13.52 -1.07
N GLY A 76 2.38 12.46 -0.28
CA GLY A 76 3.63 11.69 -0.34
C GLY A 76 3.85 11.07 -1.72
N THR A 77 2.82 10.43 -2.27
CA THR A 77 2.88 9.77 -3.59
C THR A 77 3.28 10.77 -4.68
N VAL A 78 2.70 11.96 -4.71
CA VAL A 78 3.04 13.00 -5.71
C VAL A 78 4.51 13.39 -5.63
N ILE A 79 5.05 13.58 -4.42
CA ILE A 79 6.47 13.92 -4.24
C ILE A 79 7.37 12.81 -4.78
N PHE A 80 7.09 11.55 -4.39
CA PHE A 80 7.88 10.39 -4.82
C PHE A 80 7.81 10.14 -6.33
N THR A 81 6.66 10.43 -6.94
CA THR A 81 6.42 10.31 -8.39
C THR A 81 7.47 11.04 -9.21
N PHE A 82 7.86 12.23 -8.78
CA PHE A 82 8.89 13.01 -9.45
C PHE A 82 10.28 12.75 -8.86
N ALA A 83 10.40 12.65 -7.53
CA ALA A 83 11.70 12.52 -6.88
C ALA A 83 12.44 11.22 -7.25
N GLN A 84 11.76 10.06 -7.26
CA GLN A 84 12.40 8.77 -7.50
C GLN A 84 13.02 8.62 -8.90
N PRO A 85 12.34 8.95 -10.01
CA PRO A 85 12.89 8.72 -11.33
C PRO A 85 14.07 9.65 -11.61
N TYR A 86 14.00 10.92 -11.20
CA TYR A 86 15.14 11.82 -11.33
C TYR A 86 16.32 11.37 -10.46
N PHE A 87 16.06 10.89 -9.23
CA PHE A 87 17.12 10.34 -8.40
C PHE A 87 17.77 9.11 -9.03
N ALA A 88 16.97 8.17 -9.55
CA ALA A 88 17.46 6.96 -10.19
C ALA A 88 18.35 7.28 -11.41
N LEU A 89 17.95 8.26 -12.22
CA LEU A 89 18.76 8.74 -13.35
C LEU A 89 20.06 9.42 -12.88
N LEU A 90 20.00 10.24 -11.82
CA LEU A 90 21.18 10.95 -11.29
C LEU A 90 22.26 10.01 -10.75
N VAL A 91 21.86 8.91 -10.12
CA VAL A 91 22.81 7.91 -9.59
C VAL A 91 23.21 6.85 -10.63
N GLY A 92 22.71 6.94 -11.86
CA GLY A 92 22.99 5.98 -12.93
C GLY A 92 22.44 4.58 -12.63
N MET A 93 21.27 4.50 -11.98
CA MET A 93 20.63 3.24 -11.65
C MET A 93 20.20 2.51 -12.92
N ASP A 94 20.42 1.20 -12.94
CA ASP A 94 19.92 0.35 -14.02
C ASP A 94 18.38 0.48 -14.15
N HIS A 95 17.89 0.53 -15.38
CA HIS A 95 16.48 0.80 -15.66
C HIS A 95 15.55 -0.28 -15.08
N SER A 96 16.00 -1.54 -15.06
CA SER A 96 15.24 -2.64 -14.48
C SER A 96 15.10 -2.50 -12.97
N VAL A 97 16.18 -2.11 -12.30
CA VAL A 97 16.22 -1.87 -10.85
C VAL A 97 15.40 -0.65 -10.48
N ALA A 98 15.52 0.43 -11.24
CA ALA A 98 14.75 1.65 -11.03
C ALA A 98 13.24 1.41 -11.23
N GLY A 99 12.86 0.67 -12.28
CA GLY A 99 11.47 0.26 -12.52
C GLY A 99 10.92 -0.58 -11.36
N ALA A 100 11.67 -1.57 -10.89
CA ALA A 100 11.26 -2.39 -9.75
C ALA A 100 11.09 -1.55 -8.47
N TRP A 101 11.99 -0.60 -8.22
CA TRP A 101 11.93 0.28 -7.06
C TRP A 101 10.72 1.24 -7.11
N ILE A 102 10.47 1.86 -8.27
CA ILE A 102 9.31 2.73 -8.49
C ILE A 102 8.00 1.95 -8.32
N GLY A 103 7.90 0.77 -8.95
CA GLY A 103 6.74 -0.12 -8.83
C GLY A 103 6.48 -0.60 -7.40
N GLY A 104 7.53 -0.76 -6.60
CA GLY A 104 7.44 -1.13 -5.19
C GLY A 104 7.05 0.01 -4.25
N SER A 105 7.43 1.25 -4.57
CA SER A 105 7.40 2.37 -3.61
C SER A 105 6.23 3.33 -3.81
N ILE A 106 5.78 3.54 -5.05
CA ILE A 106 4.70 4.49 -5.35
C ILE A 106 3.35 3.77 -5.21
N ASP A 107 2.46 4.27 -4.38
CA ASP A 107 1.22 3.54 -4.04
C ASP A 107 0.16 3.54 -5.15
N GLN A 108 0.12 4.61 -5.96
CA GLN A 108 -0.88 4.78 -7.03
C GLN A 108 -0.37 4.26 -8.37
N THR A 109 -1.06 3.29 -8.97
CA THR A 109 -0.68 2.67 -10.25
C THR A 109 -0.48 3.69 -11.38
N GLY A 110 -1.36 4.71 -11.48
CA GLY A 110 -1.20 5.75 -12.50
C GLY A 110 0.11 6.53 -12.34
N ASN A 111 0.46 6.87 -11.10
CA ASN A 111 1.69 7.56 -10.76
C ASN A 111 2.93 6.68 -10.97
N VAL A 112 2.85 5.38 -10.71
CA VAL A 112 3.93 4.41 -10.98
C VAL A 112 4.30 4.44 -12.45
N ILE A 113 3.30 4.27 -13.33
CA ILE A 113 3.51 4.24 -14.77
C ILE A 113 4.05 5.59 -15.26
N ALA A 114 3.47 6.71 -14.79
CA ALA A 114 3.95 8.04 -15.14
C ALA A 114 5.40 8.29 -14.70
N SER A 115 5.77 7.82 -13.50
CA SER A 115 7.12 7.96 -12.95
C SER A 115 8.14 7.11 -13.70
N ALA A 116 7.83 5.85 -13.96
CA ALA A 116 8.73 4.93 -14.66
C ALA A 116 8.92 5.32 -16.13
N ALA A 117 7.90 5.90 -16.77
CA ALA A 117 7.98 6.41 -18.14
C ALA A 117 8.95 7.58 -18.30
N ILE A 118 9.33 8.27 -17.22
CA ILE A 118 10.39 9.29 -17.23
C ILE A 118 11.78 8.65 -17.45
N ILE A 119 11.95 7.38 -17.06
CA ILE A 119 13.22 6.65 -17.19
C ILE A 119 13.29 5.94 -18.54
N SER A 120 12.38 4.98 -18.80
CA SER A 120 12.33 4.19 -20.04
C SER A 120 11.08 3.30 -20.14
N ASP A 121 10.85 2.75 -21.34
CA ASP A 121 9.79 1.75 -21.58
C ASP A 121 10.03 0.47 -20.77
N GLU A 122 11.28 0.00 -20.66
CA GLU A 122 11.65 -1.17 -19.86
C GLU A 122 11.34 -0.97 -18.37
N ALA A 123 11.70 0.20 -17.81
CA ALA A 123 11.38 0.54 -16.43
C ALA A 123 9.86 0.56 -16.20
N THR A 124 9.09 1.02 -17.19
CA THR A 124 7.63 1.08 -17.14
C THR A 124 6.98 -0.30 -17.11
N GLU A 125 7.45 -1.22 -17.95
CA GLU A 125 6.98 -2.60 -17.97
C GLU A 125 7.23 -3.30 -16.62
N ILE A 126 8.46 -3.19 -16.12
CA ILE A 126 8.86 -3.82 -14.85
C ILE A 126 8.09 -3.20 -13.67
N ALA A 127 7.99 -1.87 -13.62
CA ALA A 127 7.24 -1.18 -12.57
C ALA A 127 5.76 -1.59 -12.56
N GLY A 128 5.16 -1.72 -13.74
CA GLY A 128 3.79 -2.21 -13.91
C GLY A 128 3.61 -3.62 -13.36
N ILE A 129 4.50 -4.54 -13.72
CA ILE A 129 4.45 -5.94 -13.22
C ILE A 129 4.55 -5.97 -11.70
N VAL A 130 5.54 -5.29 -11.11
CA VAL A 130 5.73 -5.23 -9.65
C VAL A 130 4.47 -4.67 -8.96
N LYS A 131 3.88 -3.61 -9.51
CA LYS A 131 2.68 -3.01 -8.92
C LYS A 131 1.46 -3.91 -9.00
N ILE A 132 1.27 -4.61 -10.13
CA ILE A 132 0.15 -5.56 -10.29
C ILE A 132 0.27 -6.70 -9.27
N ILE A 133 1.48 -7.21 -9.03
CA ILE A 133 1.74 -8.24 -8.02
C ILE A 133 1.32 -7.74 -6.63
N LEU A 134 1.75 -6.54 -6.24
CA LEU A 134 1.38 -5.94 -4.94
C LEU A 134 -0.13 -5.72 -4.80
N ASN A 135 -0.80 -5.25 -5.85
CA ASN A 135 -2.24 -4.97 -5.82
C ASN A 135 -3.10 -6.24 -5.85
N SER A 136 -2.60 -7.35 -6.40
CA SER A 136 -3.36 -8.58 -6.58
C SER A 136 -3.85 -9.22 -5.26
N GLY A 137 -3.17 -8.99 -4.14
CA GLY A 137 -3.56 -9.55 -2.84
C GLY A 137 -4.68 -8.79 -2.11
N LEU A 138 -5.05 -7.59 -2.57
CA LEU A 138 -5.84 -6.63 -1.80
C LEU A 138 -7.29 -7.09 -1.64
N GLY A 139 -7.84 -7.72 -2.67
CA GLY A 139 -9.22 -8.25 -2.66
C GLY A 139 -9.45 -9.34 -1.60
N ILE A 140 -8.46 -10.20 -1.37
CA ILE A 140 -8.58 -11.25 -0.37
C ILE A 140 -8.39 -10.66 1.03
N LEU A 141 -7.48 -9.68 1.23
CA LEU A 141 -7.34 -8.99 2.52
C LEU A 141 -8.64 -8.29 2.93
N ALA A 142 -9.24 -7.53 2.01
CA ALA A 142 -10.51 -6.84 2.27
C ALA A 142 -11.61 -7.83 2.72
N THR A 143 -11.66 -9.00 2.08
CA THR A 143 -12.59 -10.08 2.44
C THR A 143 -12.30 -10.65 3.83
N LEU A 144 -11.03 -10.94 4.16
CA LEU A 144 -10.64 -11.49 5.46
C LEU A 144 -10.90 -10.50 6.61
N VAL A 145 -10.57 -9.22 6.41
CA VAL A 145 -10.83 -8.18 7.43
C VAL A 145 -12.33 -7.97 7.61
N ALA A 146 -13.12 -7.99 6.54
CA ALA A 146 -14.58 -7.94 6.63
C ALA A 146 -15.15 -9.12 7.44
N LEU A 147 -14.69 -10.36 7.18
CA LEU A 147 -15.11 -11.56 7.92
C LEU A 147 -14.71 -11.51 9.40
N TRP A 148 -13.49 -11.06 9.69
CA TRP A 148 -12.99 -10.91 11.06
C TRP A 148 -13.75 -9.82 11.83
N TRP A 149 -14.06 -8.71 11.17
CA TRP A 149 -14.82 -7.63 11.77
C TRP A 149 -16.27 -8.05 12.04
N GLN A 150 -16.90 -8.77 11.11
CA GLN A 150 -18.27 -9.23 11.22
C GLN A 150 -18.44 -10.30 12.32
N THR A 151 -17.46 -11.18 12.48
CA THR A 151 -17.46 -12.17 13.59
C THR A 151 -17.33 -11.50 14.96
N ARG A 152 -16.53 -10.43 15.09
CA ARG A 152 -16.47 -9.64 16.34
C ARG A 152 -17.67 -8.75 16.59
N ALA A 153 -18.31 -8.22 15.53
CA ALA A 153 -19.56 -7.48 15.66
C ALA A 153 -20.71 -8.39 16.13
N SER A 154 -20.73 -9.67 15.73
CA SER A 154 -21.73 -10.65 16.19
C SER A 154 -21.53 -11.12 17.63
N GLU A 155 -20.32 -11.06 18.21
CA GLU A 155 -20.10 -11.39 19.63
C GLU A 155 -20.61 -10.29 20.59
N GLY A 156 -20.77 -9.05 20.09
CA GLY A 156 -21.28 -7.91 20.87
C GLY A 156 -22.81 -7.83 21.01
N GLN A 157 -23.58 -8.66 20.29
CA GLN A 157 -25.06 -8.67 20.34
C GLN A 157 -25.65 -9.84 21.15
N LYS A 158 -24.83 -10.64 21.83
CA LYS A 158 -25.28 -11.71 22.74
C LYS A 158 -25.05 -11.40 24.23
N LYS A 159 -25.13 -10.13 24.62
CA LYS A 159 -25.23 -9.74 26.04
C LYS A 159 -26.38 -8.77 26.23
#